data_AF-W9GMT5-F1
#
_entry.id   AF-W9GMT5-F1
#
_cell.length_a   1.000
_cell.length_b   1.000
_cell.length_c   1.000
_cell.angle_alpha   90.00
_cell.angle_beta   90.00
_cell.angle_gamma   90.00
#
_symmetry.space_group_name_H-M   'P 1'
#
loop_
_entity.id
_entity.type
_entity.pdbx_description
1 polymer ?
#
loop_
_entity_poly.entity_id
_entity_poly.type
_entity_poly.pdbx_seq_one_letter_code
_entity_poly.pdbx_strand_id
1 'polypeptide(L)'
;MDFPEIWPQLSPSSRAWLIAHNGEPLPDDMVGEILRVAGGEPDPRWWTGASTEGETQLTDEAVDWIETAANDEEGRAQRSAPIRSIAGHAYPGTETDGDSAPSPASSLSRPTTRSRTAHGSIVLT
;
A
#
# COMPACT_ATOMS: atom_id res chain seq x y z
N MET A 1 18.74 -12.98 -16.56
CA MET A 1 18.77 -12.50 -15.16
C MET A 1 17.34 -12.40 -14.71
N ASP A 2 17.06 -12.85 -13.49
CA ASP A 2 15.73 -12.72 -12.89
C ASP A 2 15.56 -11.33 -12.27
N PHE A 3 14.32 -10.86 -12.17
CA PHE A 3 13.98 -9.54 -11.64
C PHE A 3 14.58 -9.24 -10.25
N PRO A 4 14.63 -10.21 -9.30
CA PRO A 4 15.28 -10.01 -8.00
C PRO A 4 16.78 -9.72 -8.07
N GLU A 5 17.46 -10.22 -9.11
CA GLU A 5 18.90 -10.04 -9.28
C GLU A 5 19.24 -8.63 -9.80
N ILE A 6 18.35 -8.05 -10.60
CA ILE A 6 18.53 -6.70 -11.15
C ILE A 6 18.01 -5.61 -10.19
N TRP A 7 17.03 -5.93 -9.34
CA TRP A 7 16.46 -4.98 -8.37
C TRP A 7 17.49 -4.17 -7.55
N PRO A 8 18.49 -4.79 -6.89
CA PRO A 8 19.48 -4.03 -6.11
C PRO A 8 20.41 -3.17 -6.96
N GLN A 9 20.47 -3.42 -8.28
CA GLN A 9 21.32 -2.69 -9.22
C GLN A 9 20.60 -1.48 -9.84
N LEU A 10 19.27 -1.40 -9.71
CA LEU A 10 18.48 -0.23 -10.10
C LEU A 10 18.72 0.95 -9.16
N SER A 11 18.66 2.15 -9.73
CA SER A 11 18.76 3.38 -8.95
C SER A 11 17.65 3.44 -7.89
N PRO A 12 17.89 4.11 -6.75
CA PRO A 12 16.85 4.29 -5.72
C PRO A 12 15.59 4.97 -6.26
N SER A 13 15.75 5.93 -7.17
CA SER A 13 14.63 6.64 -7.81
C SER A 13 13.82 5.73 -8.72
N SER A 14 14.49 4.83 -9.45
CA SER A 14 13.86 3.87 -10.35
C SER A 14 13.09 2.81 -9.58
N ARG A 15 13.66 2.30 -8.48
CA ARG A 15 12.93 1.42 -7.55
C ARG A 15 11.72 2.13 -6.94
N ALA A 16 11.85 3.37 -6.48
CA ALA A 16 10.73 4.12 -5.93
C ALA A 16 9.59 4.33 -6.95
N TRP A 17 9.94 4.60 -8.21
CA TRP A 17 8.95 4.70 -9.28
C TRP A 17 8.26 3.35 -9.53
N LEU A 18 9.03 2.26 -9.65
CA LEU A 18 8.48 0.92 -9.85
C LEU A 18 7.58 0.49 -8.70
N ILE A 19 7.90 0.85 -7.45
CA ILE A 19 7.02 0.60 -6.30
C ILE A 19 5.69 1.34 -6.43
N ALA A 20 5.71 2.58 -6.93
CA ALA A 20 4.52 3.42 -7.02
C ALA A 20 3.66 3.14 -8.27
N HIS A 21 4.28 2.68 -9.36
CA HIS A 21 3.70 2.59 -10.70
C HIS A 21 3.91 1.22 -11.37
N ASN A 22 4.06 0.14 -10.60
CA ASN A 22 4.34 -1.22 -11.11
C ASN A 22 3.33 -1.74 -12.14
N GLY A 23 2.06 -1.34 -12.04
CA GLY A 23 0.99 -1.72 -12.98
C GLY A 23 0.85 -0.78 -14.19
N GLU A 24 1.68 0.25 -14.30
CA GLU A 24 1.66 1.21 -15.41
C GLU A 24 2.68 0.83 -16.51
N PRO A 25 2.46 1.30 -17.76
CA PRO A 25 3.50 1.28 -18.79
C PRO A 25 4.84 1.82 -18.32
N LEU A 26 5.91 1.09 -18.61
CA LEU A 26 7.28 1.51 -18.34
C LEU A 26 7.68 2.64 -19.29
N PRO A 27 8.11 3.81 -18.77
CA PRO A 27 8.65 4.87 -19.61
C PRO A 27 10.00 4.45 -20.22
N ASP A 28 10.39 5.05 -21.36
CA ASP A 28 11.61 4.70 -22.09
C ASP A 28 12.88 4.75 -21.23
N ASP A 29 12.98 5.73 -20.32
CA ASP A 29 14.10 5.84 -19.39
C ASP A 29 14.21 4.62 -18.45
N MET A 30 13.07 4.09 -18.00
CA MET A 30 13.00 2.91 -17.13
C MET A 30 13.38 1.65 -17.91
N VAL A 31 12.86 1.52 -19.13
CA VAL A 31 13.21 0.44 -20.05
C VAL A 31 14.72 0.44 -20.32
N GLY A 32 15.30 1.61 -20.62
CA GLY A 32 16.73 1.76 -20.87
C GLY A 32 17.60 1.38 -19.67
N GLU A 33 17.21 1.79 -18.46
CA GLU A 33 17.94 1.41 -17.25
C GLU A 33 17.85 -0.09 -16.96
N ILE A 34 16.64 -0.66 -17.03
CA ILE A 34 16.43 -2.08 -16.76
C ILE A 34 17.23 -2.93 -17.75
N LEU A 35 17.17 -2.61 -19.05
CA LEU A 35 17.97 -3.31 -20.06
C LEU A 35 19.47 -3.16 -19.79
N ARG A 36 19.95 -1.97 -19.43
CA ARG A 36 21.36 -1.73 -19.10
C ARG A 36 21.83 -2.63 -17.95
N VAL A 37 20.99 -2.82 -16.94
CA VAL A 37 21.30 -3.65 -15.76
C VAL A 37 21.14 -5.14 -16.04
N ALA A 38 20.12 -5.54 -16.82
CA ALA A 38 19.83 -6.93 -17.17
C ALA A 38 20.80 -7.53 -18.20
N GLY A 39 21.72 -6.74 -18.76
CA GLY A 39 22.68 -7.19 -19.77
C GLY A 39 22.24 -6.96 -21.21
N GLY A 40 21.23 -6.12 -21.43
CA GLY A 40 20.81 -5.61 -22.73
C GLY A 40 19.64 -6.35 -23.38
N GLU A 41 19.11 -7.40 -22.75
CA GLU A 41 18.02 -8.21 -23.31
C GLU A 41 16.82 -8.26 -22.36
N PRO A 42 15.58 -8.00 -22.84
CA PRO A 42 14.37 -8.16 -22.04
C PRO A 42 14.11 -9.64 -21.77
N ASP A 43 13.77 -9.99 -20.53
CA ASP A 43 13.45 -11.37 -20.14
C ASP A 43 11.92 -11.57 -20.08
N PRO A 44 11.34 -12.44 -20.91
CA PRO A 44 9.89 -12.60 -21.02
C PRO A 44 9.22 -13.16 -19.75
N ARG A 45 10.01 -13.62 -18.76
CA ARG A 45 9.49 -14.07 -17.46
C ARG A 45 8.90 -12.93 -16.63
N TRP A 46 9.44 -11.72 -16.77
CA TRP A 46 9.01 -10.54 -16.01
C TRP A 46 8.68 -9.32 -16.91
N TRP A 47 8.81 -9.51 -18.22
CA TRP A 47 8.52 -8.54 -19.26
C TRP A 47 7.39 -9.06 -20.15
N THR A 48 6.25 -8.36 -20.23
CA THR A 48 5.14 -8.78 -21.12
C THR A 48 5.42 -8.47 -22.59
N GLY A 49 6.42 -7.64 -22.87
CA GLY A 49 6.72 -7.14 -24.21
C GLY A 49 6.00 -5.83 -24.49
N ALA A 50 6.09 -5.38 -25.74
CA ALA A 50 5.28 -4.27 -26.21
C ALA A 50 3.81 -4.71 -26.30
N SER A 51 2.93 -4.05 -25.55
CA SER A 51 1.48 -4.15 -25.70
C SER A 51 1.04 -3.72 -27.11
N THR A 52 -0.24 -3.87 -27.42
CA THR A 52 -0.80 -3.51 -28.74
C THR A 52 -0.53 -2.04 -29.14
N GLU A 53 -0.26 -1.17 -28.16
CA GLU A 53 0.07 0.24 -28.35
C GLU A 53 1.58 0.53 -28.37
N GLY A 54 2.44 -0.50 -28.29
CA GLY A 54 3.90 -0.34 -28.26
C GLY A 54 4.49 -0.13 -26.87
N GLU A 55 3.64 -0.03 -25.86
CA GLU A 55 4.02 0.23 -24.47
C GLU A 55 4.53 -1.03 -23.78
N THR A 56 5.69 -0.94 -23.13
CA THR A 56 6.23 -2.06 -22.36
C THR A 56 5.62 -2.10 -20.98
N GLN A 57 5.23 -3.29 -20.51
CA GLN A 57 4.75 -3.49 -19.14
C GLN A 57 5.47 -4.64 -18.44
N LEU A 58 5.36 -4.66 -17.11
CA LEU A 58 5.77 -5.80 -16.29
C LEU A 58 4.70 -6.89 -16.34
N THR A 59 5.11 -8.13 -16.09
CA THR A 59 4.14 -9.22 -15.85
C THR A 59 3.52 -9.10 -14.47
N ASP A 60 2.32 -9.64 -14.29
CA ASP A 60 1.65 -9.68 -12.97
C ASP A 60 2.54 -10.33 -11.90
N GLU A 61 3.32 -11.36 -12.26
CA GLU A 61 4.27 -12.01 -11.34
C GLU A 61 5.40 -11.05 -10.90
N ALA A 62 5.88 -10.20 -11.79
CA ALA A 62 6.88 -9.19 -11.46
C ALA A 62 6.28 -8.06 -10.60
N VAL A 63 5.03 -7.68 -10.86
CA VAL A 63 4.27 -6.72 -10.06
C VAL A 63 4.11 -7.22 -8.62
N ASP A 64 3.60 -8.45 -8.43
CA ASP A 64 3.43 -9.08 -7.12
C ASP A 64 4.75 -9.19 -6.35
N TRP A 65 5.84 -9.48 -7.06
CA TRP A 65 7.16 -9.51 -6.45
C TRP A 65 7.61 -8.12 -5.98
N ILE A 66 7.42 -7.06 -6.78
CA ILE A 66 7.76 -5.68 -6.41
C ILE A 66 6.99 -5.26 -5.17
N GLU A 67 5.70 -5.57 -5.07
CA GLU A 67 4.89 -5.26 -3.89
C GLU A 67 5.46 -5.94 -2.64
N THR A 68 5.92 -7.19 -2.76
CA THR A 68 6.57 -7.91 -1.68
C THR A 68 7.92 -7.29 -1.31
N ALA A 69 8.76 -6.96 -2.31
CA ALA A 69 10.06 -6.35 -2.10
C ALA A 69 9.96 -4.95 -1.46
N ALA A 70 8.98 -4.15 -1.86
CA ALA A 70 8.70 -2.83 -1.29
C ALA A 70 8.43 -2.89 0.22
N ASN A 71 7.62 -3.87 0.65
CA ASN A 71 7.32 -4.09 2.07
C ASN A 71 8.57 -4.43 2.88
N ASP A 72 9.50 -5.20 2.32
CA ASP A 72 10.80 -5.51 2.95
C ASP A 72 11.72 -4.27 3.02
N GLU A 73 11.72 -3.42 1.99
CA GLU A 73 12.50 -2.18 1.96
C GLU A 73 12.02 -1.13 2.98
N GLU A 74 10.71 -1.04 3.19
CA GLU A 74 10.10 -0.19 4.22
C GLU A 74 10.37 -0.75 5.63
N GLY A 75 10.25 -2.07 5.79
CA GLY A 75 10.53 -2.76 7.05
C GLY A 75 11.99 -2.60 7.52
N ARG A 76 12.98 -2.66 6.62
CA ARG A 76 14.38 -2.37 6.98
C ARG A 76 14.61 -0.88 7.29
N ALA A 77 13.94 0.03 6.57
CA ALA A 77 14.07 1.48 6.82
C ALA A 77 13.50 1.87 8.19
N GLN A 78 12.37 1.29 8.59
CA GLN A 78 11.80 1.46 9.93
C GLN A 78 12.68 0.88 11.04
N ARG A 79 13.34 -0.26 10.81
CA ARG A 79 14.19 -0.91 11.81
C ARG A 79 15.55 -0.21 12.01
N SER A 80 15.99 0.57 11.03
CA SER A 80 17.24 1.34 11.10
C SER A 80 17.07 2.78 11.60
N ALA A 81 15.83 3.27 11.75
CA ALA A 81 15.59 4.53 12.45
C ALA A 81 15.82 4.32 13.95
N PRO A 82 16.54 5.23 14.66
CA PRO A 82 16.58 5.16 16.11
C PRO A 82 15.15 5.29 16.60
N ILE A 83 14.66 4.29 17.35
CA ILE A 83 13.45 4.39 18.15
C ILE A 83 13.54 5.74 18.85
N ARG A 84 12.69 6.71 18.47
CA ARG A 84 12.57 7.96 19.19
C ARG A 84 12.12 7.55 20.59
N SER A 85 13.08 7.49 21.50
CA SER A 85 12.88 7.19 22.90
C SER A 85 11.84 8.17 23.41
N ILE A 86 10.61 7.70 23.59
CA ILE A 86 9.59 8.39 24.36
C ILE A 86 9.96 8.27 25.83
N ALA A 87 11.09 8.87 26.19
CA ALA A 87 11.40 9.20 27.56
C ALA A 87 10.46 10.33 27.99
N GLY A 88 9.60 10.03 28.96
CA GLY A 88 9.00 11.04 29.82
C GLY A 88 7.64 11.59 29.36
N HIS A 89 6.58 10.82 29.56
CA HIS A 89 5.42 11.38 30.25
C HIS A 89 5.21 10.57 31.53
N ALA A 90 5.95 10.99 32.56
CA ALA A 90 5.56 10.76 33.93
C ALA A 90 4.15 11.36 34.10
N TYR A 91 3.18 10.55 34.47
CA TYR A 91 1.96 11.04 35.08
C TYR A 91 2.33 11.48 36.51
N PRO A 92 2.30 12.78 36.86
CA PRO A 92 2.24 13.14 38.26
C PRO A 92 0.85 12.74 38.77
N GLY A 93 0.84 11.93 39.82
CA GLY A 93 -0.39 11.51 40.48
C GLY A 93 -1.16 12.68 41.05
N THR A 94 -2.48 12.54 41.05
CA THR A 94 -3.35 13.14 42.06
C THR A 94 -4.17 12.01 42.66
N GLU A 95 -3.78 11.69 43.89
CA GLU A 95 -4.63 11.30 45.01
C GLU A 95 -5.70 10.21 44.83
N THR A 96 -5.45 9.13 45.55
CA THR A 96 -6.46 8.25 46.12
C THR A 96 -7.22 8.98 47.23
N ASP A 97 -8.51 9.18 47.04
CA ASP A 97 -9.54 9.13 48.09
C ASP A 97 -10.85 8.80 47.35
N GLY A 98 -11.33 7.56 47.40
CA GLY A 98 -12.17 7.12 48.49
C GLY A 98 -13.60 6.96 47.96
N ASP A 99 -14.14 5.76 48.12
CA ASP A 99 -15.57 5.44 48.17
C ASP A 99 -16.31 4.90 46.92
N SER A 100 -16.78 3.65 47.09
CA SER A 100 -17.99 3.04 46.54
C SER A 100 -18.07 2.62 45.06
N ALA A 101 -17.95 1.31 44.85
CA ALA A 101 -18.80 0.58 43.89
C ALA A 101 -20.04 0.03 44.66
N PRO A 102 -21.23 -0.18 44.05
CA PRO A 102 -21.37 -1.12 42.93
C PRO A 102 -22.36 -0.74 41.79
N SER A 103 -22.18 -1.37 40.64
CA SER A 103 -23.09 -1.47 39.46
C SER A 103 -24.47 -2.12 39.82
N PRO A 104 -25.42 -2.44 38.89
CA PRO A 104 -25.58 -2.19 37.43
C PRO A 104 -27.04 -1.80 36.99
N ALA A 105 -27.27 -1.61 35.67
CA ALA A 105 -28.40 -2.17 34.87
C ALA A 105 -29.14 -1.22 33.89
N SER A 106 -29.46 -1.80 32.73
CA SER A 106 -30.60 -1.52 31.82
C SER A 106 -30.51 -0.26 30.92
N SER A 107 -30.92 -0.21 29.66
CA SER A 107 -31.31 -1.17 28.60
C SER A 107 -31.78 -0.31 27.41
N LEU A 108 -31.66 -0.82 26.17
CA LEU A 108 -32.31 -0.36 24.92
C LEU A 108 -31.84 1.01 24.34
N SER A 109 -31.53 1.17 23.04
CA SER A 109 -32.28 0.76 21.85
C SER A 109 -31.42 0.65 20.59
N ARG A 110 -31.83 -0.28 19.72
CA ARG A 110 -31.30 -0.61 18.38
C ARG A 110 -31.63 0.48 17.34
N PRO A 111 -30.83 0.66 16.27
CA PRO A 111 -31.31 1.24 15.02
C PRO A 111 -31.89 0.15 14.09
N THR A 112 -33.14 0.35 13.68
CA THR A 112 -33.89 -0.50 12.73
C THR A 112 -33.58 -0.11 11.28
N THR A 113 -33.16 -1.10 10.48
CA THR A 113 -33.18 -1.09 9.02
C THR A 113 -34.61 -0.96 8.49
N ARG A 114 -34.87 -0.09 7.49
CA ARG A 114 -35.84 -0.41 6.42
C ARG A 114 -35.65 0.39 5.13
N SER A 115 -35.71 -0.36 4.04
CA SER A 115 -35.50 -0.03 2.63
C SER A 115 -36.68 0.66 1.91
N ARG A 116 -36.32 1.36 0.82
CA ARG A 116 -36.92 1.48 -0.54
C ARG A 116 -38.45 1.44 -0.77
N THR A 117 -38.88 2.47 -1.52
CA THR A 117 -39.78 2.52 -2.71
C THR A 117 -41.28 2.25 -2.57
N ALA A 118 -42.13 3.26 -2.89
CA ALA A 118 -43.03 3.28 -4.07
C ALA A 118 -44.14 4.35 -4.02
N HIS A 119 -44.40 4.93 -5.21
CA HIS A 119 -45.68 5.42 -5.77
C HIS A 119 -46.45 6.62 -5.18
N GLY A 120 -46.78 7.57 -6.09
CA GLY A 120 -47.84 8.56 -5.90
C GLY A 120 -47.87 9.64 -7.00
N SER A 121 -48.49 9.33 -8.15
CA SER A 121 -48.89 10.31 -9.17
C SER A 121 -49.86 11.35 -8.64
N ILE A 122 -49.72 12.62 -9.02
CA ILE A 122 -50.84 13.57 -9.15
C ILE A 122 -50.56 14.54 -10.31
N VAL A 123 -51.53 14.65 -11.23
CA VAL A 123 -51.62 15.58 -12.37
C VAL A 123 -52.34 16.86 -11.93
N LEU A 124 -51.97 18.04 -12.47
CA LEU A 124 -52.73 19.31 -12.65
C LEU A 124 -51.67 20.32 -13.17
N THR A 125 -51.75 21.03 -14.29
CA THR A 125 -52.84 21.63 -15.08
C THR A 125 -52.43 21.71 -16.55
#